data_AF-A0A2E6TX60-F1
#
_entry.id   AF-A0A2E6TX60-F1
#
_cell.length_a   1.000
_cell.length_b   1.000
_cell.length_c   1.000
_cell.angle_alpha   90.00
_cell.angle_beta   90.00
_cell.angle_gamma   90.00
#
_symmetry.space_group_name_H-M   'P 1'
#
loop_
_entity.id
_entity.type
_entity.pdbx_description
1 polymer ?
#
loop_
_entity_poly.entity_id
_entity_poly.type
_entity_poly.pdbx_seq_one_letter_code
_entity_poly.pdbx_strand_id
1 'polypeptide(L)'
;LKGEPCALPVHRSQPHPMTGFKTVIESFIALHEMASEQLGDDRGYCLPAHVVTPELAEAVLAEVAAERSLTLGPIEDAFDARIQAIVDTWPTAVDGTRAVALGLPEPPALKEIVGQYLDTFQLHQI
;
A
#
# COMPACT_ATOMS: atom_id res chain seq x y z
N LEU A 1 11.54 9.11 -0.58
CA LEU A 1 12.10 9.07 -1.97
C LEU A 1 12.39 10.47 -2.57
N LYS A 2 11.96 11.58 -1.94
CA LYS A 2 12.29 12.96 -2.37
C LYS A 2 13.53 13.55 -1.69
N GLY A 3 14.30 12.76 -0.94
CA GLY A 3 15.40 13.25 -0.11
C GLY A 3 14.99 13.99 1.19
N GLU A 4 13.70 14.27 1.40
CA GLU A 4 13.21 14.99 2.59
C GLU A 4 12.98 14.05 3.79
N PRO A 5 13.20 14.53 5.04
CA PRO A 5 12.84 13.79 6.25
C PRO A 5 11.35 13.42 6.30
N CYS A 6 11.06 12.23 6.80
CA CYS A 6 9.71 11.74 7.01
C CYS A 6 9.54 11.29 8.47
N ALA A 7 8.64 11.95 9.20
CA ALA A 7 8.30 11.58 10.57
C ALA A 7 7.43 10.31 10.58
N LEU A 8 7.88 9.27 11.29
CA LEU A 8 7.16 8.02 11.50
C LEU A 8 6.44 8.05 12.87
N PRO A 9 5.10 8.21 12.91
CA PRO A 9 4.38 8.39 14.17
C PRO A 9 3.98 7.09 14.88
N VAL A 10 4.22 5.94 14.24
CA VAL A 10 3.82 4.61 14.73
C VAL A 10 5.04 3.71 14.95
N HIS A 11 4.86 2.61 15.68
CA HIS A 11 5.92 1.62 15.84
C HIS A 11 6.39 1.06 14.48
N ARG A 12 7.71 0.83 14.36
CA ARG A 12 8.33 0.24 13.16
C ARG A 12 7.78 -1.14 12.77
N SER A 13 7.28 -1.86 13.76
CA SER A 13 6.67 -3.18 13.61
C SER A 13 5.16 -3.13 13.37
N GLN A 14 4.52 -1.95 13.32
CA GLN A 14 3.08 -1.82 13.16
C GLN A 14 2.62 -2.37 11.80
N PRO A 15 1.85 -3.47 11.75
CA PRO A 15 1.39 -4.06 10.50
C PRO A 15 0.24 -3.23 9.91
N HIS A 16 0.27 -3.07 8.58
CA HIS A 16 -0.77 -2.42 7.79
C HIS A 16 -1.08 -3.25 6.54
N PRO A 17 -2.37 -3.52 6.26
CA PRO A 17 -2.80 -4.01 4.96
C PRO A 17 -2.51 -2.95 3.88
N MET A 18 -1.71 -3.30 2.88
CA MET A 18 -1.35 -2.41 1.78
C MET A 18 -1.54 -3.09 0.42
N THR A 19 -2.14 -2.36 -0.51
CA THR A 19 -2.28 -2.73 -1.93
C THR A 19 -1.75 -1.61 -2.81
N GLY A 20 -1.54 -1.89 -4.10
CA GLY A 20 -1.06 -0.91 -5.07
C GLY A 20 -2.18 -0.02 -5.61
N PHE A 21 -1.90 1.26 -5.87
CA PHE A 21 -2.92 2.18 -6.40
C PHE A 21 -3.44 1.73 -7.79
N LYS A 22 -2.56 1.14 -8.64
CA LYS A 22 -2.99 0.56 -9.92
C LYS A 22 -3.93 -0.62 -9.70
N THR A 23 -3.58 -1.54 -8.79
CA THR A 23 -4.43 -2.67 -8.38
C THR A 23 -5.81 -2.19 -7.90
N VAL A 24 -5.88 -1.10 -7.12
CA VAL A 24 -7.15 -0.50 -6.68
C VAL A 24 -7.97 0.01 -7.86
N ILE A 25 -7.35 0.76 -8.78
CA ILE A 25 -8.03 1.30 -9.97
C ILE A 25 -8.56 0.16 -10.83
N GLU A 26 -7.73 -0.84 -11.12
CA GLU A 26 -8.11 -2.03 -11.89
C GLU A 26 -9.24 -2.78 -11.21
N SER A 27 -9.20 -2.93 -9.88
CA SER A 27 -10.27 -3.56 -9.10
C SER A 27 -11.58 -2.78 -9.19
N PHE A 28 -11.53 -1.44 -9.14
CA PHE A 28 -12.72 -0.61 -9.29
C PHE A 28 -13.33 -0.72 -10.69
N ILE A 29 -12.50 -0.72 -11.74
CA ILE A 29 -12.98 -0.93 -13.12
C ILE A 29 -13.63 -2.30 -13.24
N ALA A 30 -12.96 -3.36 -12.79
CA ALA A 30 -13.47 -4.72 -12.85
C ALA A 30 -14.79 -4.88 -12.07
N LEU A 31 -14.89 -4.32 -10.86
CA LEU A 31 -16.12 -4.32 -10.07
C LEU A 31 -17.25 -3.54 -10.74
N HIS A 32 -16.93 -2.43 -11.41
CA HIS A 32 -17.91 -1.59 -12.11
C HIS A 32 -18.48 -2.28 -13.35
N GLU A 33 -17.64 -3.01 -14.09
CA GLU A 33 -18.02 -3.71 -15.32
C GLU A 33 -18.70 -5.07 -15.06
N MET A 34 -18.64 -5.56 -13.82
CA MET A 34 -19.18 -6.87 -13.46
C MET A 34 -20.71 -6.87 -13.40
N ALA A 35 -21.31 -7.99 -13.83
CA ALA A 35 -22.75 -8.18 -13.72
C ALA A 35 -23.16 -8.23 -12.25
N SER A 36 -24.24 -7.54 -11.89
CA SER A 36 -24.64 -7.37 -10.49
C SER A 36 -24.95 -8.71 -9.79
N GLU A 37 -25.39 -9.70 -10.56
CA GLU A 37 -25.69 -11.05 -10.07
C GLU A 37 -24.44 -11.78 -9.56
N GLN A 38 -23.25 -11.44 -10.06
CA GLN A 38 -21.98 -12.02 -9.61
C GLN A 38 -21.53 -11.45 -8.26
N LEU A 39 -22.01 -10.26 -7.88
CA LEU A 39 -21.61 -9.58 -6.65
C LEU A 39 -22.38 -10.06 -5.41
N GLY A 40 -23.48 -10.79 -5.58
CA GLY A 40 -24.34 -11.22 -4.49
C GLY A 40 -24.96 -10.05 -3.70
N ASP A 41 -25.54 -10.38 -2.54
CA ASP A 41 -26.27 -9.40 -1.72
C ASP A 41 -25.33 -8.48 -0.92
N ASP A 42 -24.20 -9.01 -0.45
CA ASP A 42 -23.19 -8.21 0.24
C ASP A 42 -22.30 -7.47 -0.77
N ARG A 43 -22.38 -6.14 -0.73
CA ARG A 43 -21.64 -5.25 -1.64
C ARG A 43 -20.31 -4.77 -1.06
N GLY A 44 -19.97 -5.17 0.17
CA GLY A 44 -18.67 -4.94 0.78
C GLY A 44 -17.63 -5.93 0.27
N TYR A 45 -16.57 -5.41 -0.35
CA TYR A 45 -15.45 -6.22 -0.80
C TYR A 45 -14.15 -5.70 -0.22
N CYS A 46 -13.44 -6.61 0.45
CA CYS A 46 -12.06 -6.41 0.85
C CYS A 46 -11.14 -6.73 -0.34
N LEU A 47 -10.34 -5.77 -0.78
CA LEU A 47 -9.34 -6.01 -1.81
C LEU A 47 -8.15 -6.79 -1.21
N PRO A 48 -7.52 -7.70 -1.98
CA PRO A 48 -6.32 -8.39 -1.54
C PRO A 48 -5.20 -7.37 -1.25
N ALA A 49 -4.47 -7.61 -0.16
CA ALA A 49 -3.46 -6.70 0.36
C ALA A 49 -2.30 -7.49 0.99
N HIS A 50 -1.08 -6.96 0.87
CA HIS A 50 0.07 -7.42 1.64
C HIS A 50 -0.03 -6.91 3.07
N VAL A 51 0.61 -7.60 4.02
CA VAL A 51 0.86 -7.06 5.35
C VAL A 51 2.23 -6.40 5.35
N VAL A 52 2.26 -5.08 5.54
CA VAL A 52 3.49 -4.28 5.48
C VAL A 52 3.71 -3.56 6.81
N THR A 53 4.93 -3.62 7.33
CA THR A 53 5.39 -2.81 8.46
C THR A 53 6.24 -1.64 7.98
N PRO A 54 6.36 -0.54 8.74
CA PRO A 54 7.30 0.53 8.40
C PRO A 54 8.75 0.04 8.21
N GLU A 55 9.20 -0.96 8.99
CA GLU A 55 10.52 -1.58 8.81
C GLU A 55 10.67 -2.27 7.44
N LEU A 56 9.68 -3.06 7.03
CA LEU A 56 9.69 -3.69 5.70
C LEU A 56 9.62 -2.64 4.59
N ALA A 57 8.79 -1.62 4.76
CA ALA A 57 8.67 -0.53 3.81
C ALA A 57 10.00 0.22 3.65
N GLU A 58 10.69 0.55 4.74
CA GLU A 58 12.00 1.21 4.70
C GLU A 58 13.03 0.39 3.92
N ALA A 59 13.11 -0.93 4.17
CA ALA A 59 14.03 -1.81 3.45
C ALA A 59 13.77 -1.79 1.94
N VAL A 60 12.50 -1.88 1.52
CA VAL A 60 12.12 -1.81 0.10
C VAL A 60 12.38 -0.42 -0.50
N LEU A 61 12.11 0.65 0.25
CA LEU A 61 12.39 2.02 -0.19
C LEU A 61 13.90 2.24 -0.40
N ALA A 62 14.74 1.68 0.48
CA ALA A 62 16.19 1.74 0.35
C ALA A 62 16.69 0.98 -0.89
N GLU A 63 16.16 -0.22 -1.15
CA GLU A 63 16.46 -1.00 -2.34
C GLU A 63 16.09 -0.23 -3.62
N VAL A 64 14.85 0.27 -3.71
CA VAL A 64 14.39 1.04 -4.88
C VAL A 64 15.21 2.33 -5.07
N ALA A 65 15.55 3.01 -3.98
CA ALA A 65 16.36 4.22 -4.04
C ALA A 65 17.76 3.92 -4.61
N ALA A 66 18.41 2.85 -4.16
CA ALA A 66 19.70 2.42 -4.68
C ALA A 66 19.64 2.07 -6.17
N GLU A 67 18.65 1.28 -6.59
CA GLU A 67 18.49 0.86 -7.99
C GLU A 67 18.21 2.03 -8.94
N ARG A 68 17.45 3.02 -8.47
CA ARG A 68 17.06 4.19 -9.27
C ARG A 68 17.95 5.42 -9.05
N SER A 69 19.06 5.27 -8.33
CA SER A 69 19.98 6.37 -7.99
C SER A 69 19.27 7.58 -7.34
N LEU A 70 18.27 7.32 -6.49
CA LEU A 70 17.52 8.34 -5.76
C LEU A 70 18.14 8.55 -4.37
N THR A 71 18.06 9.77 -3.86
CA THR A 71 18.37 10.05 -2.46
C THR A 71 17.15 9.74 -1.60
N LEU A 72 17.25 8.73 -0.73
CA LEU A 72 16.25 8.47 0.30
C LEU A 72 16.46 9.45 1.47
N GLY A 73 15.42 10.22 1.80
CA GLY A 73 15.44 11.06 2.99
C GLY A 73 15.30 10.22 4.26
N PRO A 74 15.74 10.72 5.43
CA PRO A 74 15.70 9.97 6.68
C PRO A 74 14.27 9.69 7.13
N ILE A 75 14.04 8.50 7.69
CA ILE A 75 12.81 8.15 8.38
C ILE A 75 13.06 8.35 9.88
N GLU A 76 12.42 9.37 10.46
CA GLU A 76 12.64 9.77 11.85
C GLU A 76 11.57 9.16 12.74
N ASP A 77 11.98 8.40 13.76
CA ASP A 77 11.05 7.89 14.76
C ASP A 77 10.46 9.05 15.56
N ALA A 78 9.22 9.40 15.24
CA ALA A 78 8.49 10.55 15.75
C ALA A 78 7.18 10.10 16.41
N PHE A 79 7.29 9.08 17.26
CA PHE A 79 6.14 8.38 17.86
C PHE A 79 5.13 9.35 18.49
N ASP A 80 3.86 9.19 18.12
CA ASP A 80 2.72 9.91 18.70
C ASP A 80 1.74 8.89 19.28
N ALA A 81 1.65 8.84 20.62
CA ALA A 81 0.79 7.90 21.34
C ALA A 81 -0.69 8.00 20.94
N ARG A 82 -1.17 9.19 20.54
CA ARG A 82 -2.55 9.38 20.08
C ARG A 82 -2.75 8.82 18.68
N ILE A 83 -1.78 9.00 17.78
CA ILE A 83 -1.83 8.39 16.44
C ILE A 83 -1.74 6.88 16.55
N GLN A 84 -0.81 6.36 17.35
CA GLN A 84 -0.68 4.93 17.59
C GLN A 84 -2.00 4.34 18.12
N ALA A 85 -2.63 4.96 19.12
CA ALA A 85 -3.91 4.49 19.65
C ALA A 85 -5.04 4.45 18.61
N ILE A 86 -5.02 5.32 17.60
CA ILE A 86 -5.97 5.26 16.47
C ILE A 86 -5.65 4.05 15.59
N VAL A 87 -4.38 3.91 15.20
CA VAL A 87 -3.91 2.85 14.30
C VAL A 87 -4.06 1.46 14.94
N ASP A 88 -3.94 1.35 16.26
CA ASP A 88 -4.19 0.11 17.02
C ASP A 88 -5.63 -0.42 16.87
N THR A 89 -6.58 0.41 16.44
CA THR A 89 -7.97 0.01 16.20
C THR A 89 -8.21 -0.48 14.76
N TRP A 90 -7.23 -0.35 13.87
CA TRP A 90 -7.35 -0.76 12.47
C TRP A 90 -7.01 -2.24 12.29
N PRO A 91 -7.57 -2.89 11.25
CA PRO A 91 -7.17 -4.25 10.90
C PRO A 91 -5.69 -4.34 10.54
N THR A 92 -5.02 -5.40 11.02
CA THR A 92 -3.60 -5.67 10.73
C THR A 92 -3.40 -6.53 9.48
N ALA A 93 -4.47 -7.18 9.01
CA ALA A 93 -4.54 -8.00 7.81
C ALA A 93 -5.96 -7.91 7.21
N VAL A 94 -6.09 -8.27 5.94
CA VAL A 94 -7.36 -8.28 5.22
C VAL A 94 -7.53 -9.63 4.53
N ASP A 95 -8.74 -10.18 4.59
CA ASP A 95 -9.13 -11.35 3.79
C ASP A 95 -9.67 -10.88 2.43
N GLY A 96 -8.85 -11.02 1.39
CA GLY A 96 -9.21 -10.69 0.01
C GLY A 96 -9.71 -11.88 -0.81
N THR A 97 -9.93 -13.05 -0.22
CA THR A 97 -10.23 -14.30 -0.96
C THR A 97 -11.45 -14.18 -1.86
N ARG A 98 -12.51 -13.50 -1.38
CA ARG A 98 -13.73 -13.26 -2.15
C ARG A 98 -13.50 -12.36 -3.37
N ALA A 99 -12.65 -11.35 -3.24
CA ALA A 99 -12.26 -10.47 -4.35
C ALA A 99 -11.45 -11.25 -5.41
N VAL A 100 -10.47 -12.04 -4.97
CA VAL A 100 -9.66 -12.89 -5.87
C VAL A 100 -10.54 -13.92 -6.60
N ALA A 101 -11.52 -14.52 -5.92
CA ALA A 101 -12.45 -15.47 -6.53
C ALA A 101 -13.30 -14.86 -7.65
N LEU A 102 -13.50 -13.54 -7.64
CA LEU A 102 -14.18 -12.78 -8.69
C LEU A 102 -13.23 -12.32 -9.81
N GLY A 103 -11.95 -12.66 -9.73
CA GLY A 103 -10.93 -12.27 -10.70
C GLY A 103 -10.34 -10.89 -10.47
N LEU A 104 -10.57 -10.27 -9.29
CA LEU A 104 -9.87 -9.03 -8.96
C LEU A 104 -8.37 -9.29 -8.76
N PRO A 105 -7.49 -8.38 -9.21
CA PRO A 105 -6.06 -8.58 -9.19
C PRO A 105 -5.51 -8.60 -7.76
N GLU A 106 -4.54 -9.47 -7.52
CA GLU A 106 -3.71 -9.41 -6.33
C GLU A 106 -2.68 -8.27 -6.43
N PRO A 107 -2.26 -7.67 -5.29
CA PRO A 107 -1.23 -6.65 -5.32
C PRO A 107 0.11 -7.23 -5.79
N PRO A 108 0.85 -6.55 -6.67
CA PRO A 108 2.21 -6.96 -6.99
C PRO A 108 3.12 -6.77 -5.77
N ALA A 109 4.37 -7.21 -5.86
CA ALA A 109 5.33 -7.04 -4.77
C ALA A 109 5.46 -5.55 -4.35
N LEU A 110 5.70 -5.27 -3.06
CA LEU A 110 5.79 -3.90 -2.54
C LEU A 110 6.78 -3.02 -3.32
N LYS A 111 7.91 -3.60 -3.75
CA LYS A 111 8.91 -2.94 -4.60
C LYS A 111 8.33 -2.42 -5.91
N GLU A 112 7.48 -3.23 -6.55
CA GLU A 112 6.81 -2.85 -7.78
C GLU A 112 5.77 -1.74 -7.52
N ILE A 113 5.02 -1.82 -6.42
CA ILE A 113 4.07 -0.76 -6.02
C ILE A 113 4.81 0.59 -5.87
N VAL A 114 5.96 0.59 -5.20
CA VAL A 114 6.80 1.79 -5.07
C VAL A 114 7.28 2.25 -6.45
N GLY A 115 7.76 1.34 -7.30
CA GLY A 115 8.15 1.66 -8.68
C GLY A 115 7.04 2.33 -9.49
N GLN A 116 5.83 1.77 -9.46
CA GLN A 116 4.65 2.31 -10.12
C GLN A 116 4.32 3.74 -9.64
N TYR A 117 4.49 4.01 -8.34
CA TYR A 117 4.32 5.36 -7.79
C TYR A 117 5.34 6.34 -8.39
N LEU A 118 6.62 5.96 -8.43
CA LEU A 118 7.67 6.82 -8.99
C LEU A 118 7.44 7.10 -10.48
N ASP A 119 7.13 6.06 -11.24
CA ASP A 119 6.89 6.15 -12.68
C ASP A 119 5.69 7.05 -13.01
N THR A 120 4.69 7.10 -12.11
CA THR A 120 3.47 7.88 -12.34
C THR A 120 3.58 9.32 -11.85
N PHE A 121 4.21 9.55 -10.69
CA PHE A 121 4.12 10.82 -9.98
C PHE A 121 5.44 11.60 -9.89
N GLN A 122 6.58 11.00 -10.21
CA GLN A 122 7.89 11.65 -10.07
C GLN A 122 8.42 12.26 -11.38
N LEU A 123 7.78 12.01 -12.54
CA LEU A 123 8.24 12.48 -13.86
C LEU A 123 8.11 14.00 -14.13
N HIS A 124 7.65 14.82 -13.18
CA HIS A 124 7.43 16.27 -13.39
C HIS A 124 8.41 17.19 -12.65
N GLN A 125 9.60 16.71 -12.29
CA GLN A 125 10.67 17.58 -11.78
C GLN A 125 11.80 17.69 -12.81
N ILE A 126 11.55 18.44 -13.88
CA ILE A 126 12.57 19.04 -14.76
C ILE A 126 12.23 20.53 -14.89
#